data_AF-A0A5C9DF56-F1
#
_entry.id   AF-A0A5C9DF56-F1
#
_cell.length_a   1.000
_cell.length_b   1.000
_cell.length_c   1.000
_cell.angle_alpha   90.00
_cell.angle_beta   90.00
_cell.angle_gamma   90.00
#
_symmetry.space_group_name_H-M   'P 1'
#
loop_
_entity.id
_entity.type
_entity.pdbx_description
1 polymer ?
#
loop_
_entity_poly.entity_id
_entity_poly.type
_entity_poly.pdbx_seq_one_letter_code
_entity_poly.pdbx_strand_id
1 'polypeptide(L)'
;MIINSLCLAQDRLPSPSEPSGQNFPALKPRTIQACLELAKKFVTTIQRYRSEGKEALLAATREEKKKNLKYAYSLVASGMPQENVASAFARAGFLEAESSKDEFDSAMLLTGVQLALKNVHPIAIMRAMTAYLGFAVYEEVGSWLAQRYSSPIRQEEELLLPGELADAVYAFTDDPGSLGQAIRLAGLPLLAAASAGCPDETLSIIKSVGFNSLGSALLDDEIQNARSRLSSDELSDAQHAFLTLLGSLKELVPKGIVEEEAWKRSMDGGLVSEVSELILNLDARILKTVISAMDAKLVAALIQAMEPIAHDRLFSSVTSNRGKKILDALEASAPLSSNELTRQAQIFAQRVLAEVAPRSKILGKALPIPAQVRQLLSAILSRE
;
A
#
# COMPACT_ATOMS: atom_id res chain seq x y z
N MET A 1 -3.33 -21.07 10.72
CA MET A 1 -2.15 -21.71 10.08
C MET A 1 -1.66 -20.96 8.84
N ILE A 2 -2.53 -20.21 8.14
CA ILE A 2 -2.21 -19.33 6.99
C ILE A 2 -1.35 -18.09 7.40
N ILE A 3 -1.46 -17.68 8.66
CA ILE A 3 -0.74 -16.52 9.22
C ILE A 3 0.75 -16.79 9.46
N ASN A 4 1.20 -18.04 9.59
CA ASN A 4 2.64 -18.29 9.81
C ASN A 4 3.48 -17.85 8.60
N SER A 5 2.95 -17.92 7.38
CA SER A 5 3.63 -17.44 6.16
C SER A 5 3.62 -15.91 6.04
N LEU A 6 2.56 -15.24 6.52
CA LEU A 6 2.45 -13.77 6.59
C LEU A 6 3.26 -13.17 7.77
N CYS A 7 3.38 -13.90 8.89
CA CYS A 7 4.16 -13.52 10.07
C CYS A 7 5.67 -13.66 9.87
N LEU A 8 6.13 -14.62 9.06
CA LEU A 8 7.57 -14.78 8.77
C LEU A 8 8.17 -13.57 8.02
N ALA A 9 7.33 -12.74 7.38
CA ALA A 9 7.75 -11.48 6.78
C ALA A 9 7.74 -10.26 7.74
N GLN A 10 7.17 -10.38 8.95
CA GLN A 10 6.87 -9.26 9.84
C GLN A 10 7.67 -9.18 11.15
N ASP A 11 8.49 -10.19 11.45
CA ASP A 11 9.16 -10.36 12.75
C ASP A 11 10.41 -9.50 13.00
N ARG A 12 10.59 -8.36 12.30
CA ARG A 12 11.79 -7.51 12.50
C ARG A 12 11.52 -6.01 12.40
N LEU A 13 10.84 -5.38 13.37
CA LEU A 13 10.84 -3.90 13.43
C LEU A 13 10.76 -3.34 14.88
N PRO A 14 11.84 -2.70 15.37
CA PRO A 14 11.76 -1.65 16.38
C PRO A 14 11.42 -0.29 15.74
N SER A 15 10.97 0.66 16.58
CA SER A 15 10.35 1.93 16.18
C SER A 15 11.33 3.11 16.14
N PRO A 16 11.34 3.97 15.11
CA PRO A 16 12.15 5.19 15.13
C PRO A 16 11.40 6.52 15.34
N SER A 17 12.18 7.44 15.88
CA SER A 17 11.93 8.82 16.34
C SER A 17 11.66 9.85 15.23
N GLU A 18 10.97 10.93 15.64
CA GLU A 18 10.36 12.02 14.86
C GLU A 18 11.35 13.00 14.19
N PRO A 19 11.00 13.63 13.04
CA PRO A 19 11.50 14.94 12.66
C PRO A 19 10.42 16.03 12.77
N SER A 20 10.87 17.20 13.24
CA SER A 20 10.12 18.40 13.61
C SER A 20 9.20 18.98 12.53
N GLY A 21 8.10 19.60 12.97
CA GLY A 21 7.08 20.26 12.15
C GLY A 21 7.55 21.58 11.55
N GLN A 22 7.51 21.67 10.22
CA GLN A 22 7.53 22.95 9.50
C GLN A 22 6.54 22.88 8.34
N ASN A 23 5.76 23.96 8.17
CA ASN A 23 4.86 24.16 7.03
C ASN A 23 5.71 24.56 5.82
N PHE A 24 5.75 23.75 4.78
CA PHE A 24 6.59 24.00 3.61
C PHE A 24 5.96 25.03 2.65
N PRO A 25 6.74 25.99 2.11
CA PRO A 25 6.28 26.91 1.08
C PRO A 25 6.04 26.19 -0.27
N ALA A 26 5.12 26.72 -1.08
CA ALA A 26 4.80 26.15 -2.40
C ALA A 26 6.05 26.09 -3.30
N LEU A 27 6.37 24.89 -3.79
CA LEU A 27 7.53 24.65 -4.65
C LEU A 27 7.32 25.23 -6.06
N LYS A 28 8.40 25.74 -6.66
CA LYS A 28 8.40 26.14 -8.08
C LYS A 28 8.26 24.90 -8.98
N PRO A 29 7.56 24.97 -10.13
CA PRO A 29 7.36 23.82 -11.02
C PRO A 29 8.65 23.11 -11.45
N ARG A 30 9.72 23.88 -11.74
CA ARG A 30 11.03 23.33 -12.10
C ARG A 30 11.68 22.52 -10.97
N THR A 31 11.41 22.89 -9.71
CA THR A 31 11.88 22.15 -8.55
C THR A 31 11.10 20.85 -8.38
N ILE A 32 9.78 20.90 -8.57
CA ILE A 32 8.90 19.71 -8.54
C ILE A 32 9.36 18.67 -9.57
N GLN A 33 9.62 19.09 -10.82
CA GLN A 33 10.11 18.15 -11.85
C GLN A 33 11.45 17.52 -11.46
N ALA A 34 12.39 18.31 -10.93
CA ALA A 34 13.70 17.79 -10.55
C ALA A 34 13.63 16.76 -9.40
N CYS A 35 12.75 16.99 -8.42
CA CYS A 35 12.49 16.05 -7.34
C CYS A 35 11.77 14.78 -7.83
N LEU A 36 10.85 14.93 -8.79
CA LEU A 36 10.13 13.81 -9.39
C LEU A 36 11.08 12.90 -10.19
N GLU A 37 11.97 13.45 -11.00
CA GLU A 37 12.97 12.67 -11.73
C GLU A 37 13.93 11.92 -10.79
N LEU A 38 14.25 12.53 -9.64
CA LEU A 38 15.02 11.88 -8.60
C LEU A 38 14.25 10.68 -7.98
N ALA A 39 12.95 10.84 -7.69
CA ALA A 39 12.12 9.76 -7.19
C ALA A 39 11.99 8.63 -8.22
N LYS A 40 11.73 8.94 -9.50
CA LYS A 40 11.67 7.97 -10.60
C LYS A 40 12.97 7.18 -10.69
N LYS A 41 14.13 7.84 -10.59
CA LYS A 41 15.45 7.20 -10.62
C LYS A 41 15.65 6.27 -9.43
N PHE A 42 15.36 6.74 -8.20
CA PHE A 42 15.45 5.92 -6.99
C PHE A 42 14.59 4.66 -7.09
N VAL A 43 13.30 4.82 -7.39
CA VAL A 43 12.32 3.74 -7.46
C VAL A 43 12.67 2.73 -8.55
N THR A 44 13.14 3.19 -9.70
CA THR A 44 13.63 2.31 -10.79
C THR A 44 14.80 1.44 -10.34
N THR A 45 15.75 2.01 -9.59
CA THR A 45 16.87 1.26 -9.04
C THR A 45 16.43 0.29 -7.94
N ILE A 46 15.48 0.68 -7.07
CA ILE A 46 14.90 -0.24 -6.07
C ILE A 46 14.14 -1.40 -6.74
N GLN A 47 13.44 -1.15 -7.84
CA GLN A 47 12.80 -2.22 -8.62
C GLN A 47 13.85 -3.23 -9.14
N ARG A 48 14.93 -2.74 -9.75
CA ARG A 48 16.05 -3.61 -10.19
C ARG A 48 16.70 -4.36 -9.03
N TYR A 49 16.80 -3.75 -7.86
CA TYR A 49 17.27 -4.43 -6.66
C TYR A 49 16.41 -5.63 -6.27
N ARG A 50 15.08 -5.55 -6.43
CA ARG A 50 14.19 -6.68 -6.15
C ARG A 50 14.40 -7.85 -7.11
N SER A 51 14.67 -7.59 -8.38
CA SER A 51 14.83 -8.61 -9.42
C SER A 51 16.27 -9.13 -9.57
N GLU A 52 17.27 -8.25 -9.53
CA GLU A 52 18.68 -8.53 -9.79
C GLU A 52 19.52 -8.61 -8.49
N GLY A 53 18.92 -8.31 -7.34
CA GLY A 53 19.59 -8.36 -6.04
C GLY A 53 20.57 -7.20 -5.82
N LYS A 54 21.45 -7.39 -4.82
CA LYS A 54 22.33 -6.32 -4.28
C LYS A 54 23.29 -5.71 -5.32
N GLU A 55 23.63 -6.44 -6.38
CA GLU A 55 24.53 -5.96 -7.43
C GLU A 55 23.97 -4.73 -8.17
N ALA A 56 22.66 -4.67 -8.40
CA ALA A 56 22.01 -3.52 -9.03
C ALA A 56 22.20 -2.23 -8.21
N LEU A 57 22.12 -2.32 -6.87
CA LEU A 57 22.37 -1.16 -5.99
C LEU A 57 23.85 -0.77 -5.98
N LEU A 58 24.76 -1.74 -5.99
CA LEU A 58 26.20 -1.47 -6.00
C LEU A 58 26.62 -0.81 -7.31
N ALA A 59 26.10 -1.26 -8.45
CA ALA A 59 26.31 -0.62 -9.74
C ALA A 59 25.77 0.82 -9.75
N ALA A 60 24.51 1.01 -9.33
CA ALA A 60 23.91 2.34 -9.24
C ALA A 60 24.69 3.28 -8.31
N THR A 61 25.23 2.77 -7.19
CA THR A 61 26.07 3.54 -6.27
C THR A 61 27.40 3.99 -6.91
N ARG A 62 27.99 3.18 -7.79
CA ARG A 62 29.24 3.51 -8.50
C ARG A 62 29.01 4.58 -9.57
N GLU A 63 27.90 4.47 -10.31
CA GLU A 63 27.58 5.37 -11.43
C GLU A 63 26.94 6.69 -10.99
N GLU A 64 26.30 6.73 -9.82
CA GLU A 64 25.59 7.92 -9.36
C GLU A 64 26.54 9.07 -8.98
N LYS A 65 26.25 10.25 -9.52
CA LYS A 65 26.99 11.50 -9.27
C LYS A 65 26.37 12.33 -8.16
N LYS A 66 25.06 12.22 -7.94
CA LYS A 66 24.36 12.99 -6.90
C LYS A 66 24.59 12.37 -5.52
N LYS A 67 25.25 13.11 -4.62
CA LYS A 67 25.72 12.62 -3.31
C LYS A 67 24.60 11.99 -2.46
N ASN A 68 23.46 12.65 -2.33
CA ASN A 68 22.35 12.17 -1.50
C ASN A 68 21.71 10.88 -2.06
N LEU A 69 21.54 10.79 -3.37
CA LEU A 69 20.99 9.59 -4.03
C LEU A 69 21.97 8.42 -3.97
N LYS A 70 23.27 8.68 -4.19
CA LYS A 70 24.34 7.69 -4.01
C LYS A 70 24.36 7.16 -2.58
N TYR A 71 24.23 8.04 -1.59
CA TYR A 71 24.18 7.66 -0.19
C TYR A 71 22.95 6.81 0.11
N ALA A 72 21.77 7.22 -0.38
CA ALA A 72 20.53 6.46 -0.26
C ALA A 72 20.67 5.02 -0.76
N TYR A 73 21.24 4.80 -1.95
CA TYR A 73 21.51 3.43 -2.45
C TYR A 73 22.47 2.65 -1.56
N SER A 74 23.52 3.29 -1.05
CA SER A 74 24.48 2.63 -0.15
C SER A 74 23.82 2.17 1.15
N LEU A 75 22.87 2.95 1.69
CA LEU A 75 22.13 2.59 2.90
C LEU A 75 21.23 1.38 2.66
N VAL A 76 20.50 1.35 1.55
CA VAL A 76 19.69 0.19 1.18
C VAL A 76 20.58 -1.04 0.94
N ALA A 77 21.69 -0.90 0.20
CA ALA A 77 22.61 -2.00 -0.11
C ALA A 77 23.30 -2.57 1.15
N SER A 78 23.56 -1.73 2.15
CA SER A 78 24.13 -2.15 3.42
C SER A 78 23.13 -2.83 4.35
N GLY A 79 21.82 -2.78 4.05
CA GLY A 79 20.79 -3.30 4.94
C GLY A 79 20.74 -2.55 6.27
N MET A 80 21.01 -1.24 6.25
CA MET A 80 21.03 -0.41 7.47
C MET A 80 19.71 -0.57 8.24
N PRO A 81 19.74 -0.76 9.57
CA PRO A 81 18.52 -0.76 10.37
C PRO A 81 17.76 0.56 10.16
N GLN A 82 16.47 0.47 9.83
CA GLN A 82 15.63 1.62 9.46
C GLN A 82 15.71 2.76 10.49
N GLU A 83 15.76 2.40 11.77
CA GLU A 83 15.83 3.35 12.88
C GLU A 83 17.07 4.24 12.87
N ASN A 84 18.15 3.74 12.29
CA ASN A 84 19.39 4.47 12.17
C ASN A 84 19.44 5.35 10.92
N VAL A 85 18.52 5.16 9.96
CA VAL A 85 18.55 5.88 8.67
C VAL A 85 18.45 7.39 8.86
N ALA A 86 17.56 7.88 9.72
CA ALA A 86 17.45 9.31 10.00
C ALA A 86 18.74 9.88 10.61
N SER A 87 19.33 9.17 11.57
CA SER A 87 20.63 9.54 12.16
C SER A 87 21.78 9.50 11.15
N ALA A 88 21.69 8.62 10.16
CA ALA A 88 22.69 8.44 9.12
C ALA A 88 22.63 9.60 8.12
N PHE A 89 21.43 9.99 7.68
CA PHE A 89 21.21 11.20 6.89
C PHE A 89 21.65 12.46 7.64
N ALA A 90 21.38 12.55 8.95
CA ALA A 90 21.83 13.67 9.78
C ALA A 90 23.37 13.77 9.80
N ARG A 91 24.05 12.66 10.12
CA ARG A 91 25.52 12.59 10.18
C ARG A 91 26.21 12.85 8.83
N ALA A 92 25.53 12.53 7.74
CA ALA A 92 26.01 12.82 6.39
C ALA A 92 25.74 14.28 5.95
N GLY A 93 25.13 15.11 6.81
CA GLY A 93 24.84 16.51 6.53
C GLY A 93 23.64 16.74 5.59
N PHE A 94 22.79 15.74 5.38
CA PHE A 94 21.64 15.85 4.47
C PHE A 94 20.36 16.38 5.12
N LEU A 95 20.32 16.48 6.45
CA LEU A 95 19.16 17.07 7.16
C LEU A 95 19.33 18.57 7.46
N GLU A 96 20.53 19.11 7.29
CA GLU A 96 20.82 20.55 7.41
C GLU A 96 20.87 21.15 6.01
N ALA A 97 19.70 21.38 5.41
CA ALA A 97 19.59 21.80 4.02
C ALA A 97 19.93 23.29 3.83
N GLU A 98 20.80 23.59 2.86
CA GLU A 98 21.13 24.97 2.46
C GLU A 98 20.02 25.64 1.65
N SER A 99 19.14 24.84 1.03
CA SER A 99 18.02 25.31 0.22
C SER A 99 16.77 24.47 0.46
N SER A 100 15.58 25.06 0.25
CA SER A 100 14.31 24.34 0.36
C SER A 100 14.27 23.10 -0.54
N LYS A 101 14.92 23.13 -1.71
CA LYS A 101 15.00 21.97 -2.61
C LYS A 101 15.77 20.81 -1.99
N ASP A 102 16.88 21.08 -1.32
CA ASP A 102 17.70 20.04 -0.72
C ASP A 102 17.02 19.39 0.49
N GLU A 103 16.18 20.17 1.18
CA GLU A 103 15.31 19.69 2.25
C GLU A 103 14.28 18.68 1.72
N PHE A 104 13.59 19.02 0.63
CA PHE A 104 12.64 18.12 -0.03
C PHE A 104 13.32 16.86 -0.58
N ASP A 105 14.43 17.02 -1.32
CA ASP A 105 15.18 15.88 -1.86
C ASP A 105 15.59 14.90 -0.75
N SER A 106 16.05 15.42 0.38
CA SER A 106 16.53 14.62 1.50
C SER A 106 15.38 13.97 2.28
N ALA A 107 14.27 14.67 2.49
CA ALA A 107 13.07 14.12 3.12
C ALA A 107 12.42 13.01 2.27
N MET A 108 12.37 13.20 0.95
CA MET A 108 11.89 12.20 0.00
C MET A 108 12.79 10.96 0.01
N LEU A 109 14.11 11.13 -0.10
CA LEU A 109 15.04 10.01 -0.08
C LEU A 109 15.06 9.29 1.26
N LEU A 110 14.97 10.01 2.37
CA LEU A 110 14.85 9.42 3.69
C LEU A 110 13.63 8.48 3.75
N THR A 111 12.47 8.98 3.31
CA THR A 111 11.23 8.19 3.24
C THR A 111 11.39 6.99 2.33
N GLY A 112 11.97 7.18 1.14
CA GLY A 112 12.21 6.12 0.16
C GLY A 112 13.11 5.01 0.70
N VAL A 113 14.24 5.37 1.31
CA VAL A 113 15.19 4.42 1.91
C VAL A 113 14.55 3.65 3.05
N GLN A 114 13.81 4.33 3.93
CA GLN A 114 13.12 3.68 5.05
C GLN A 114 12.10 2.64 4.56
N LEU A 115 11.34 2.94 3.51
CA LEU A 115 10.38 2.00 2.93
C LEU A 115 11.06 0.88 2.14
N ALA A 116 12.13 1.18 1.40
CA ALA A 116 12.90 0.18 0.67
C ALA A 116 13.54 -0.86 1.60
N LEU A 117 14.07 -0.43 2.75
CA LEU A 117 14.61 -1.32 3.78
C LEU A 117 13.54 -2.20 4.46
N LYS A 118 12.26 -1.79 4.39
CA LYS A 118 11.10 -2.60 4.79
C LYS A 118 10.60 -3.53 3.68
N ASN A 119 11.28 -3.57 2.53
CA ASN A 119 10.84 -4.32 1.35
C ASN A 119 9.43 -3.93 0.88
N VAL A 120 9.04 -2.66 1.06
CA VAL A 120 7.76 -2.13 0.56
C VAL A 120 7.79 -2.04 -0.97
N HIS A 121 6.66 -2.28 -1.62
CA HIS A 121 6.59 -2.26 -3.09
C HIS A 121 7.03 -0.89 -3.66
N PRO A 122 7.84 -0.85 -4.74
CA PRO A 122 8.27 0.38 -5.40
C PRO A 122 7.15 1.38 -5.76
N ILE A 123 5.96 0.90 -6.14
CA ILE A 123 4.75 1.74 -6.33
C ILE A 123 4.40 2.53 -5.06
N ALA A 124 4.32 1.87 -3.91
CA ALA A 124 4.01 2.51 -2.64
C ALA A 124 5.15 3.43 -2.17
N ILE A 125 6.41 3.04 -2.43
CA ILE A 125 7.58 3.89 -2.22
C ILE A 125 7.46 5.18 -3.03
N MET A 126 7.17 5.09 -4.33
CA MET A 126 7.02 6.24 -5.21
C MET A 126 5.94 7.19 -4.70
N ARG A 127 4.75 6.66 -4.41
CA ARG A 127 3.62 7.44 -3.87
C ARG A 127 4.00 8.17 -2.58
N ALA A 128 4.67 7.47 -1.65
CA ALA A 128 5.11 8.04 -0.38
C ALA A 128 6.20 9.11 -0.54
N MET A 129 7.14 8.91 -1.46
CA MET A 129 8.16 9.91 -1.78
C MET A 129 7.54 11.15 -2.41
N THR A 130 6.61 10.99 -3.35
CA THR A 130 6.04 12.13 -4.07
C THR A 130 4.94 12.87 -3.29
N ALA A 131 4.46 12.31 -2.18
CA ALA A 131 3.51 13.00 -1.29
C ALA A 131 4.05 14.37 -0.82
N TYR A 132 5.37 14.49 -0.63
CA TYR A 132 6.02 15.76 -0.25
C TYR A 132 5.97 16.83 -1.34
N LEU A 133 5.84 16.43 -2.61
CA LEU A 133 5.77 17.36 -3.76
C LEU A 133 4.37 17.93 -3.98
N GLY A 134 3.40 17.45 -3.20
CA GLY A 134 2.01 17.84 -3.30
C GLY A 134 1.25 17.11 -4.40
N PHE A 135 -0.06 17.26 -4.36
CA PHE A 135 -1.01 16.50 -5.18
C PHE A 135 -0.94 16.80 -6.68
N ALA A 136 -0.31 17.90 -7.08
CA ALA A 136 -0.16 18.27 -8.49
C ALA A 136 0.63 17.23 -9.31
N VAL A 137 1.48 16.43 -8.66
CA VAL A 137 2.21 15.32 -9.31
C VAL A 137 1.52 13.97 -9.17
N TYR A 138 0.36 13.87 -8.50
CA TYR A 138 -0.31 12.59 -8.26
C TYR A 138 -0.72 11.87 -9.55
N GLU A 139 -1.37 12.58 -10.47
CA GLU A 139 -1.80 12.02 -11.75
C GLU A 139 -0.61 11.62 -12.63
N GLU A 140 0.42 12.48 -12.68
CA GLU A 140 1.65 12.18 -13.42
C GLU A 140 2.34 10.93 -12.87
N VAL A 141 2.46 10.82 -11.55
CA VAL A 141 3.04 9.65 -10.87
C VAL A 141 2.20 8.41 -11.09
N GLY A 142 0.87 8.52 -11.00
CA GLY A 142 -0.06 7.42 -11.24
C GLY A 142 0.05 6.88 -12.66
N SER A 143 0.01 7.77 -13.66
CA SER A 143 0.17 7.40 -15.07
C SER A 143 1.54 6.80 -15.35
N TRP A 144 2.61 7.35 -14.78
CA TRP A 144 3.96 6.82 -14.96
C TRP A 144 4.10 5.43 -14.33
N LEU A 145 3.56 5.21 -13.14
CA LEU A 145 3.57 3.90 -12.48
C LEU A 145 2.73 2.88 -13.26
N ALA A 146 1.53 3.26 -13.69
CA ALA A 146 0.68 2.39 -14.50
C ALA A 146 1.39 1.95 -15.79
N GLN A 147 2.03 2.87 -16.52
CA GLN A 147 2.79 2.56 -17.73
C GLN A 147 4.05 1.72 -17.47
N ARG A 148 4.70 1.93 -16.31
CA ARG A 148 5.95 1.24 -15.98
C ARG A 148 5.72 -0.19 -15.49
N TYR A 149 4.63 -0.41 -14.75
CA TYR A 149 4.26 -1.71 -14.19
C TYR A 149 3.18 -2.42 -15.00
N SER A 150 2.62 -1.79 -16.04
CA SER A 150 1.87 -2.52 -17.07
C SER A 150 2.82 -3.46 -17.79
N SER A 151 2.73 -4.75 -17.47
CA SER A 151 3.54 -5.77 -18.10
C SER A 151 3.35 -5.75 -19.62
N PRO A 152 4.43 -5.86 -20.43
CA PRO A 152 4.28 -6.26 -21.82
C PRO A 152 3.57 -7.62 -21.87
N ILE A 153 2.81 -7.83 -22.94
CA ILE A 153 2.04 -9.05 -23.24
C ILE A 153 2.85 -10.28 -22.80
N ARG A 154 2.27 -11.06 -21.88
CA ARG A 154 2.86 -12.26 -21.29
C ARG A 154 3.41 -13.13 -22.42
N GLN A 155 4.71 -13.44 -22.39
CA GLN A 155 5.16 -14.62 -23.13
C GLN A 155 4.68 -15.83 -22.32
N GLU A 156 3.76 -16.55 -22.95
CA GLU A 156 2.94 -17.67 -22.46
C GLU A 156 3.77 -18.88 -22.02
N GLU A 157 4.66 -18.74 -21.03
CA GLU A 157 4.94 -19.90 -20.18
C GLU A 157 3.79 -20.02 -19.19
N GLU A 158 2.71 -20.62 -19.69
CA GLU A 158 1.55 -21.05 -18.93
C GLU A 158 2.05 -22.02 -17.84
N LEU A 159 2.44 -21.47 -16.71
CA LEU A 159 2.61 -22.21 -15.46
C LEU A 159 1.19 -22.58 -15.00
N LEU A 160 0.56 -23.51 -15.72
CA LEU A 160 -0.71 -24.14 -15.36
C LEU A 160 -0.42 -25.04 -14.17
N LEU A 161 -0.43 -24.45 -12.98
CA LEU A 161 -0.48 -25.22 -11.76
C LEU A 161 -1.89 -25.81 -11.67
N PRO A 162 -2.05 -27.14 -11.59
CA PRO A 162 -3.35 -27.74 -11.41
C PRO A 162 -3.94 -27.20 -10.10
N GLY A 163 -5.04 -26.48 -10.18
CA GLY A 163 -5.66 -25.84 -9.03
C GLY A 163 -7.12 -25.48 -9.30
N GLU A 164 -7.95 -25.65 -8.28
CA GLU A 164 -9.39 -25.38 -8.32
C GLU A 164 -9.71 -23.87 -8.21
N LEU A 165 -8.69 -23.01 -8.12
CA LEU A 165 -8.89 -21.58 -7.91
C LEU A 165 -9.60 -20.91 -9.09
N ALA A 166 -9.29 -21.31 -10.33
CA ALA A 166 -10.00 -20.80 -11.50
C ALA A 166 -11.50 -21.13 -11.40
N ASP A 167 -11.84 -22.40 -11.18
CA ASP A 167 -13.23 -22.86 -11.02
C ASP A 167 -13.95 -22.18 -9.86
N ALA A 168 -13.25 -21.99 -8.73
CA ALA A 168 -13.79 -21.28 -7.59
C ALA A 168 -14.05 -19.81 -7.91
N VAL A 169 -13.14 -19.10 -8.57
CA VAL A 169 -13.36 -17.68 -8.96
C VAL A 169 -14.54 -17.57 -9.92
N TYR A 170 -14.67 -18.47 -10.90
CA TYR A 170 -15.82 -18.51 -11.79
C TYR A 170 -17.13 -18.79 -11.04
N ALA A 171 -17.12 -19.67 -10.03
CA ALA A 171 -18.29 -19.91 -9.20
C ALA A 171 -18.72 -18.71 -8.32
N PHE A 172 -17.88 -17.68 -8.21
CA PHE A 172 -18.14 -16.45 -7.46
C PHE A 172 -18.38 -15.23 -8.37
N THR A 173 -18.50 -15.40 -9.70
CA THR A 173 -18.88 -14.29 -10.60
C THR A 173 -20.27 -13.74 -10.27
N ASP A 174 -21.15 -14.58 -9.72
CA ASP A 174 -22.50 -14.21 -9.30
C ASP A 174 -22.53 -13.54 -7.91
N ASP A 175 -21.40 -13.53 -7.18
CA ASP A 175 -21.22 -12.85 -5.90
C ASP A 175 -19.85 -12.12 -5.85
N PRO A 176 -19.70 -11.02 -6.61
CA PRO A 176 -18.45 -10.26 -6.65
C PRO A 176 -18.13 -9.60 -5.29
N GLY A 177 -19.13 -9.39 -4.43
CA GLY A 177 -18.94 -8.82 -3.10
C GLY A 177 -18.07 -9.71 -2.22
N SER A 178 -18.43 -11.00 -2.11
CA SER A 178 -17.68 -11.97 -1.32
C SER A 178 -16.27 -12.20 -1.87
N LEU A 179 -16.11 -12.26 -3.20
CA LEU A 179 -14.80 -12.38 -3.83
C LEU A 179 -13.91 -11.17 -3.52
N GLY A 180 -14.46 -9.95 -3.65
CA GLY A 180 -13.75 -8.72 -3.30
C GLY A 180 -13.33 -8.68 -1.83
N GLN A 181 -14.17 -9.19 -0.93
CA GLN A 181 -13.84 -9.28 0.49
C GLN A 181 -12.73 -10.28 0.77
N ALA A 182 -12.76 -11.46 0.13
CA ALA A 182 -11.68 -12.43 0.22
C ALA A 182 -10.35 -11.84 -0.26
N ILE A 183 -10.36 -11.14 -1.41
CA ILE A 183 -9.18 -10.45 -1.96
C ILE A 183 -8.57 -9.48 -0.95
N ARG A 184 -9.40 -8.66 -0.30
CA ARG A 184 -8.91 -7.68 0.70
C ARG A 184 -8.42 -8.38 1.97
N LEU A 185 -9.11 -9.39 2.47
CA LEU A 185 -8.67 -10.12 3.66
C LEU A 185 -7.37 -10.91 3.43
N ALA A 186 -7.18 -11.45 2.23
CA ALA A 186 -5.96 -12.16 1.85
C ALA A 186 -4.74 -11.23 1.82
N GLY A 187 -4.95 -9.98 1.42
CA GLY A 187 -3.86 -9.05 1.14
C GLY A 187 -3.07 -9.45 -0.11
N LEU A 188 -2.15 -8.57 -0.50
CA LEU A 188 -1.42 -8.71 -1.77
C LEU A 188 -0.49 -9.94 -1.83
N PRO A 189 0.31 -10.27 -0.79
CA PRO A 189 1.27 -11.38 -0.89
C PRO A 189 0.59 -12.74 -1.08
N LEU A 190 -0.45 -13.03 -0.30
CA LEU A 190 -1.18 -14.29 -0.39
C LEU A 190 -1.93 -14.37 -1.73
N LEU A 191 -2.61 -13.29 -2.13
CA LEU A 191 -3.35 -13.28 -3.39
C LEU A 191 -2.43 -13.46 -4.60
N ALA A 192 -1.28 -12.77 -4.62
CA ALA A 192 -0.32 -12.88 -5.71
C ALA A 192 0.25 -14.31 -5.81
N ALA A 193 0.59 -14.93 -4.68
CA ALA A 193 1.05 -16.32 -4.65
C ALA A 193 -0.05 -17.29 -5.10
N ALA A 194 -1.28 -17.15 -4.57
CA ALA A 194 -2.41 -18.00 -4.96
C ALA A 194 -2.73 -17.87 -6.46
N SER A 195 -2.66 -16.66 -6.99
CA SER A 195 -3.03 -16.39 -8.38
C SER A 195 -1.88 -16.62 -9.36
N ALA A 196 -0.70 -17.02 -8.89
CA ALA A 196 0.48 -17.20 -9.71
C ALA A 196 0.30 -18.26 -10.80
N GLY A 197 -0.48 -19.32 -10.54
CA GLY A 197 -0.78 -20.37 -11.51
C GLY A 197 -2.07 -20.18 -12.30
N CYS A 198 -2.77 -19.04 -12.16
CA CYS A 198 -4.09 -18.85 -12.75
C CYS A 198 -4.05 -18.33 -14.20
N PRO A 199 -5.03 -18.73 -15.04
CA PRO A 199 -5.25 -18.16 -16.37
C PRO A 199 -5.53 -16.66 -16.34
N ASP A 200 -5.27 -15.98 -17.46
CA ASP A 200 -5.46 -14.54 -17.62
C ASP A 200 -6.91 -14.11 -17.38
N GLU A 201 -7.87 -14.93 -17.78
CA GLU A 201 -9.30 -14.67 -17.58
C GLU A 201 -9.65 -14.66 -16.09
N THR A 202 -9.10 -15.60 -15.31
CA THR A 202 -9.30 -15.64 -13.85
C THR A 202 -8.70 -14.40 -13.19
N LEU A 203 -7.50 -14.01 -13.61
CA LEU A 203 -6.85 -12.79 -13.10
C LEU A 203 -7.60 -11.53 -13.48
N SER A 204 -8.21 -11.48 -14.67
CA SER A 204 -9.06 -10.36 -15.10
C SER A 204 -10.26 -10.20 -14.17
N ILE A 205 -10.89 -11.30 -13.75
CA ILE A 205 -11.99 -11.28 -12.77
C ILE A 205 -11.50 -10.76 -11.42
N ILE A 206 -10.42 -11.34 -10.87
CA ILE A 206 -9.83 -10.90 -9.59
C ILE A 206 -9.51 -9.40 -9.61
N LYS A 207 -8.89 -8.91 -10.70
CA LYS A 207 -8.54 -7.49 -10.86
C LYS A 207 -9.77 -6.61 -10.91
N SER A 208 -10.78 -6.97 -11.71
CA SER A 208 -11.99 -6.16 -11.89
C SER A 208 -12.81 -5.98 -10.61
N VAL A 209 -12.69 -6.92 -9.67
CA VAL A 209 -13.42 -6.89 -8.39
C VAL A 209 -12.60 -6.28 -7.24
N GLY A 210 -11.28 -6.45 -7.26
CA GLY A 210 -10.43 -6.13 -6.11
C GLY A 210 -9.54 -4.90 -6.24
N PHE A 211 -9.36 -4.36 -7.45
CA PHE A 211 -8.27 -3.43 -7.72
C PHE A 211 -8.62 -2.36 -8.76
N ASN A 212 -8.18 -1.12 -8.50
CA ASN A 212 -8.02 -0.12 -9.55
C ASN A 212 -6.85 -0.45 -10.50
N SER A 213 -6.59 0.42 -11.48
CA SER A 213 -5.53 0.22 -12.49
C SER A 213 -4.13 0.05 -11.89
N LEU A 214 -3.80 0.82 -10.84
CA LEU A 214 -2.50 0.76 -10.19
C LEU A 214 -2.37 -0.49 -9.31
N GLY A 215 -3.43 -0.85 -8.59
CA GLY A 215 -3.52 -2.09 -7.82
C GLY A 215 -3.44 -3.34 -8.72
N SER A 216 -4.00 -3.28 -9.93
CA SER A 216 -3.90 -4.34 -10.93
C SER A 216 -2.46 -4.53 -11.42
N ALA A 217 -1.76 -3.44 -11.74
CA ALA A 217 -0.35 -3.47 -12.14
C ALA A 217 0.55 -3.98 -11.00
N LEU A 218 0.24 -3.60 -9.76
CA LEU A 218 0.91 -4.10 -8.56
C LEU A 218 0.72 -5.63 -8.40
N LEU A 219 -0.50 -6.12 -8.60
CA LEU A 219 -0.79 -7.55 -8.52
C LEU A 219 -0.02 -8.33 -9.60
N ASP A 220 0.09 -7.81 -10.82
CA ASP A 220 0.89 -8.44 -11.88
C ASP A 220 2.37 -8.56 -11.51
N ASP A 221 2.98 -7.49 -10.98
CA ASP A 221 4.39 -7.51 -10.55
C ASP A 221 4.61 -8.52 -9.42
N GLU A 222 3.72 -8.55 -8.43
CA GLU A 222 3.84 -9.51 -7.32
C GLU A 222 3.56 -10.96 -7.74
N ILE A 223 2.65 -11.20 -8.69
CA ILE A 223 2.45 -12.53 -9.29
C ILE A 223 3.76 -13.00 -9.95
N GLN A 224 4.40 -12.12 -10.72
CA GLN A 224 5.66 -12.47 -11.38
C GLN A 224 6.79 -12.72 -10.37
N ASN A 225 6.86 -11.89 -9.33
CA ASN A 225 7.78 -12.07 -8.22
C ASN A 225 7.54 -13.42 -7.50
N ALA A 226 6.28 -13.78 -7.22
CA ALA A 226 5.90 -15.05 -6.62
C ALA A 226 6.34 -16.24 -7.49
N ARG A 227 6.06 -16.21 -8.80
CA ARG A 227 6.49 -17.26 -9.76
C ARG A 227 8.00 -17.49 -9.76
N SER A 228 8.79 -16.43 -9.63
CA SER A 228 10.25 -16.54 -9.67
C SER A 228 10.88 -17.02 -8.36
N ARG A 229 10.16 -16.90 -7.23
CA ARG A 229 10.71 -17.13 -5.89
C ARG A 229 10.14 -18.33 -5.16
N LEU A 230 8.89 -18.68 -5.43
CA LEU A 230 8.17 -19.73 -4.74
C LEU A 230 8.18 -21.02 -5.55
N SER A 231 8.27 -22.14 -4.84
CA SER A 231 8.11 -23.48 -5.41
C SER A 231 6.65 -23.79 -5.74
N SER A 232 6.42 -24.82 -6.55
CA SER A 232 5.08 -25.30 -6.88
C SER A 232 4.25 -25.65 -5.63
N ASP A 233 4.89 -26.22 -4.61
CA ASP A 233 4.21 -26.61 -3.36
C ASP A 233 3.77 -25.37 -2.56
N GLU A 234 4.63 -24.35 -2.45
CA GLU A 234 4.30 -23.09 -1.78
C GLU A 234 3.16 -22.33 -2.49
N LEU A 235 3.12 -22.39 -3.82
CA LEU A 235 2.04 -21.81 -4.61
C LEU A 235 0.73 -22.59 -4.42
N SER A 236 0.79 -23.91 -4.33
CA SER A 236 -0.38 -24.76 -4.04
C SER A 236 -0.93 -24.51 -2.63
N ASP A 237 -0.05 -24.37 -1.63
CA ASP A 237 -0.43 -24.01 -0.26
C ASP A 237 -1.11 -22.63 -0.21
N ALA A 238 -0.59 -21.66 -0.95
CA ALA A 238 -1.18 -20.33 -1.07
C ALA A 238 -2.57 -20.38 -1.72
N GLN A 239 -2.74 -21.18 -2.78
CA GLN A 239 -4.04 -21.42 -3.41
C GLN A 239 -5.04 -22.02 -2.43
N HIS A 240 -4.64 -23.07 -1.71
CA HIS A 240 -5.50 -23.72 -0.73
C HIS A 240 -5.90 -22.78 0.42
N ALA A 241 -4.95 -21.97 0.90
CA ALA A 241 -5.19 -20.94 1.91
C ALA A 241 -6.22 -19.90 1.44
N PHE A 242 -6.10 -19.42 0.21
CA PHE A 242 -7.05 -18.46 -0.37
C PHE A 242 -8.44 -19.10 -0.59
N LEU A 243 -8.50 -20.34 -1.08
CA LEU A 243 -9.75 -21.08 -1.23
C LEU A 243 -10.46 -21.31 0.11
N THR A 244 -9.71 -21.62 1.17
CA THR A 244 -10.24 -21.78 2.53
C THR A 244 -10.86 -20.47 3.02
N LEU A 245 -10.17 -19.34 2.80
CA LEU A 245 -10.71 -18.01 3.12
C LEU A 245 -12.00 -17.75 2.34
N LEU A 246 -12.00 -17.99 1.03
CA LEU A 246 -13.17 -17.80 0.16
C LEU A 246 -14.36 -18.67 0.60
N GLY A 247 -14.11 -19.94 0.94
CA GLY A 247 -15.11 -20.87 1.45
C GLY A 247 -15.72 -20.42 2.79
N SER A 248 -14.89 -19.91 3.71
CA SER A 248 -15.36 -19.41 5.02
C SER A 248 -16.35 -18.24 4.89
N LEU A 249 -16.20 -17.40 3.85
CA LEU A 249 -17.13 -16.30 3.59
C LEU A 249 -18.48 -16.80 3.06
N LYS A 250 -18.49 -17.92 2.32
CA LYS A 250 -19.72 -18.54 1.80
C LYS A 250 -20.55 -19.19 2.90
N GLU A 251 -19.90 -19.81 3.90
CA GLU A 251 -20.57 -20.46 5.03
C GLU A 251 -21.16 -19.48 6.06
N LEU A 252 -20.66 -18.24 6.10
CA LEU A 252 -21.20 -17.16 6.93
C LEU A 252 -22.54 -16.60 6.43
N VAL A 253 -23.06 -17.10 5.30
CA VAL A 253 -24.43 -16.83 4.84
C VAL A 253 -25.36 -17.85 5.51
N PRO A 254 -26.17 -17.47 6.52
CA PRO A 254 -27.13 -18.39 7.10
C PRO A 254 -28.09 -18.86 6.02
N LYS A 255 -28.24 -20.18 5.86
CA LYS A 255 -29.27 -20.79 5.02
C LYS A 255 -30.64 -20.29 5.49
N GLY A 256 -31.19 -19.28 4.82
CA GLY A 256 -32.44 -18.64 5.21
C GLY A 256 -32.49 -17.12 5.07
N ILE A 257 -31.36 -16.45 4.79
CA ILE A 257 -31.39 -15.03 4.38
C ILE A 257 -31.81 -14.95 2.91
N VAL A 258 -32.90 -14.23 2.65
CA VAL A 258 -33.46 -13.95 1.31
C VAL A 258 -32.36 -13.35 0.42
N GLU A 259 -32.24 -13.82 -0.82
CA GLU A 259 -31.25 -13.38 -1.83
C GLU A 259 -31.16 -11.84 -1.97
N GLU A 260 -32.21 -11.10 -1.62
CA GLU A 260 -32.23 -9.62 -1.56
C GLU A 260 -31.22 -9.01 -0.56
N GLU A 261 -30.89 -9.65 0.56
CA GLU A 261 -29.87 -9.13 1.49
C GLU A 261 -28.44 -9.49 1.06
N ALA A 262 -28.26 -10.61 0.34
CA ALA A 262 -26.99 -10.95 -0.29
C ALA A 262 -26.67 -9.96 -1.43
N TRP A 263 -27.68 -9.55 -2.21
CA TRP A 263 -27.55 -8.52 -3.24
C TRP A 263 -27.28 -7.10 -2.68
N LYS A 264 -27.76 -6.79 -1.47
CA LYS A 264 -27.38 -5.56 -0.73
C LYS A 264 -25.93 -5.56 -0.22
N ARG A 265 -25.19 -6.67 -0.38
CA ARG A 265 -23.73 -6.73 -0.20
C ARG A 265 -22.95 -6.42 -1.47
N SER A 266 -23.56 -5.79 -2.48
CA SER A 266 -22.78 -5.05 -3.48
C SER A 266 -22.03 -3.94 -2.73
N MET A 267 -20.82 -4.25 -2.28
CA MET A 267 -19.98 -3.25 -1.64
C MET A 267 -19.75 -2.12 -2.63
N ASP A 268 -19.87 -0.91 -2.12
CA ASP A 268 -19.59 0.27 -2.91
C ASP A 268 -18.08 0.30 -3.23
N GLY A 269 -17.72 -0.14 -4.44
CA GLY A 269 -16.35 -0.09 -4.93
C GLY A 269 -15.76 1.33 -4.91
N GLY A 270 -16.61 2.35 -4.94
CA GLY A 270 -16.22 3.74 -4.71
C GLY A 270 -15.70 3.96 -3.29
N LEU A 271 -16.34 3.40 -2.25
CA LEU A 271 -15.86 3.54 -0.86
C LEU A 271 -14.45 2.96 -0.71
N VAL A 272 -14.27 1.74 -1.22
CA VAL A 272 -12.99 1.02 -1.12
C VAL A 272 -11.89 1.78 -1.84
N SER A 273 -12.17 2.28 -3.05
CA SER A 273 -11.24 3.12 -3.80
C SER A 273 -10.92 4.41 -3.04
N GLU A 274 -11.94 5.14 -2.56
CA GLU A 274 -11.78 6.41 -1.84
C GLU A 274 -10.93 6.26 -0.57
N VAL A 275 -11.15 5.22 0.23
CA VAL A 275 -10.37 4.94 1.46
C VAL A 275 -8.94 4.57 1.11
N SER A 276 -8.73 3.75 0.07
CA SER A 276 -7.40 3.33 -0.39
C SER A 276 -6.60 4.52 -0.89
N GLU A 277 -7.22 5.35 -1.73
CA GLU A 277 -6.61 6.58 -2.21
C GLU A 277 -6.30 7.52 -1.06
N LEU A 278 -7.21 7.70 -0.10
CA LEU A 278 -6.96 8.54 1.06
C LEU A 278 -5.70 8.08 1.82
N ILE A 279 -5.55 6.79 2.09
CA ILE A 279 -4.37 6.25 2.80
C ILE A 279 -3.08 6.42 2.00
N LEU A 280 -3.11 6.17 0.70
CA LEU A 280 -1.94 6.33 -0.17
C LEU A 280 -1.50 7.79 -0.31
N ASN A 281 -2.44 8.72 -0.18
CA ASN A 281 -2.27 10.14 -0.39
C ASN A 281 -1.98 10.95 0.89
N LEU A 282 -2.34 10.42 2.05
CA LEU A 282 -2.10 11.11 3.30
C LEU A 282 -0.61 11.30 3.56
N ASP A 283 -0.28 12.47 4.11
CA ASP A 283 1.04 12.74 4.66
C ASP A 283 1.42 11.65 5.67
N ALA A 284 2.67 11.22 5.63
CA ALA A 284 3.16 10.11 6.44
C ALA A 284 3.00 10.38 7.96
N ARG A 285 3.14 11.64 8.39
CA ARG A 285 3.02 12.03 9.80
C ARG A 285 1.57 12.01 10.24
N ILE A 286 0.67 12.57 9.43
CA ILE A 286 -0.78 12.54 9.70
C ILE A 286 -1.25 11.08 9.78
N LEU A 287 -0.92 10.25 8.77
CA LEU A 287 -1.31 8.84 8.75
C LEU A 287 -0.78 8.09 9.98
N LYS A 288 0.52 8.24 10.30
CA LYS A 288 1.12 7.60 11.50
C LYS A 288 0.41 8.02 12.79
N THR A 289 0.10 9.30 12.95
CA THR A 289 -0.54 9.84 14.16
C THR A 289 -1.96 9.30 14.31
N VAL A 290 -2.75 9.36 13.24
CA VAL A 290 -4.13 8.85 13.20
C VAL A 290 -4.17 7.34 13.51
N ILE A 291 -3.36 6.53 12.81
CA ILE A 291 -3.34 5.07 13.00
C ILE A 291 -2.80 4.69 14.38
N SER A 292 -1.83 5.42 14.92
CA SER A 292 -1.30 5.18 16.28
C SER A 292 -2.33 5.49 17.37
N ALA A 293 -3.28 6.39 17.11
CA ALA A 293 -4.38 6.72 18.01
C ALA A 293 -5.61 5.79 17.86
N MET A 294 -5.69 4.99 16.80
CA MET A 294 -6.77 4.01 16.57
C MET A 294 -6.43 2.66 17.21
N ASP A 295 -7.33 2.07 17.99
CA ASP A 295 -7.13 0.71 18.50
C ASP A 295 -7.00 -0.32 17.37
N ALA A 296 -6.33 -1.43 17.67
CA ALA A 296 -6.02 -2.45 16.68
C ALA A 296 -7.27 -3.04 16.00
N LYS A 297 -8.42 -3.09 16.70
CA LYS A 297 -9.68 -3.58 16.14
C LYS A 297 -10.26 -2.61 15.11
N LEU A 298 -10.26 -1.30 15.39
CA LEU A 298 -10.68 -0.30 14.41
C LEU A 298 -9.77 -0.28 13.17
N VAL A 299 -8.46 -0.48 13.36
CA VAL A 299 -7.53 -0.55 12.23
C VAL A 299 -7.76 -1.82 11.40
N ALA A 300 -7.98 -2.96 12.03
CA ALA A 300 -8.34 -4.21 11.35
C ALA A 300 -9.67 -4.07 10.58
N ALA A 301 -10.66 -3.42 11.18
CA ALA A 301 -11.94 -3.11 10.55
C ALA A 301 -11.77 -2.19 9.32
N LEU A 302 -10.88 -1.19 9.40
CA LEU A 302 -10.55 -0.31 8.29
C LEU A 302 -9.84 -1.04 7.14
N ILE A 303 -9.00 -2.05 7.43
CA ILE A 303 -8.33 -2.90 6.41
C ILE A 303 -9.36 -3.59 5.51
N GLN A 304 -10.50 -4.01 6.05
CA GLN A 304 -11.58 -4.60 5.25
C GLN A 304 -12.23 -3.61 4.27
N ALA A 305 -12.03 -2.30 4.45
CA ALA A 305 -12.58 -1.21 3.64
C ALA A 305 -11.56 -0.60 2.66
N MET A 306 -10.40 -1.26 2.42
CA MET A 306 -9.38 -0.74 1.49
C MET A 306 -8.75 -1.85 0.64
N GLU A 307 -8.32 -1.49 -0.57
CA GLU A 307 -7.57 -2.34 -1.49
C GLU A 307 -6.25 -2.81 -0.87
N PRO A 308 -5.74 -4.00 -1.26
CA PRO A 308 -4.48 -4.53 -0.74
C PRO A 308 -3.26 -3.61 -0.91
N ILE A 309 -3.22 -2.77 -1.95
CA ILE A 309 -2.17 -1.78 -2.16
C ILE A 309 -2.02 -0.79 -0.98
N ALA A 310 -3.13 -0.46 -0.30
CA ALA A 310 -3.12 0.46 0.82
C ALA A 310 -2.66 -0.20 2.13
N HIS A 311 -2.70 -1.54 2.22
CA HIS A 311 -2.29 -2.29 3.43
C HIS A 311 -0.82 -2.07 3.71
N ASP A 312 0.04 -2.19 2.70
CA ASP A 312 1.49 -1.99 2.84
C ASP A 312 1.81 -0.61 3.40
N ARG A 313 1.11 0.42 2.90
CA ARG A 313 1.29 1.80 3.37
C ARG A 313 0.84 1.95 4.83
N LEU A 314 -0.30 1.37 5.19
CA LEU A 314 -0.79 1.38 6.56
C LEU A 314 0.17 0.65 7.51
N PHE A 315 0.59 -0.58 7.17
CA PHE A 315 1.51 -1.36 7.98
C PHE A 315 2.91 -0.74 8.07
N SER A 316 3.35 -0.03 7.04
CA SER A 316 4.60 0.73 7.07
C SER A 316 4.59 1.86 8.12
N SER A 317 3.40 2.32 8.51
CA SER A 317 3.17 3.42 9.46
C SER A 317 3.07 2.96 10.92
N VAL A 318 3.04 1.65 11.18
CA VAL A 318 2.98 1.08 12.54
C VAL A 318 4.24 0.29 12.89
N THR A 319 4.45 0.08 14.19
CA THR A 319 5.52 -0.79 14.72
C THR A 319 5.18 -2.25 14.52
N SER A 320 6.16 -3.16 14.35
CA SER A 320 5.89 -4.62 14.15
C SER A 320 4.99 -5.20 15.24
N ASN A 321 5.27 -4.92 16.52
CA ASN A 321 4.46 -5.43 17.63
C ASN A 321 2.99 -4.96 17.58
N ARG A 322 2.73 -3.77 17.03
CA ARG A 322 1.38 -3.26 16.79
C ARG A 322 0.76 -3.88 15.53
N GLY A 323 1.55 -4.06 14.48
CA GLY A 323 1.14 -4.76 13.26
C GLY A 323 0.63 -6.16 13.56
N LYS A 324 1.34 -6.91 14.42
CA LYS A 324 0.90 -8.22 14.90
C LYS A 324 -0.46 -8.16 15.57
N LYS A 325 -0.66 -7.23 16.52
CA LYS A 325 -1.96 -7.04 17.18
C LYS A 325 -3.11 -6.68 16.22
N ILE A 326 -2.81 -5.92 15.16
CA ILE A 326 -3.79 -5.57 14.12
C ILE A 326 -4.18 -6.83 13.33
N LEU A 327 -3.21 -7.67 12.99
CA LEU A 327 -3.48 -8.92 12.27
C LEU A 327 -4.19 -9.96 13.14
N ASP A 328 -3.81 -10.10 14.42
CA ASP A 328 -4.53 -10.94 15.38
C ASP A 328 -5.99 -10.48 15.50
N ALA A 329 -6.22 -9.15 15.50
CA ALA A 329 -7.56 -8.58 15.51
C ALA A 329 -8.31 -8.81 14.19
N LEU A 330 -7.62 -8.83 13.05
CA LEU A 330 -8.19 -9.10 11.74
C LEU A 330 -8.62 -10.57 11.62
N GLU A 331 -7.78 -11.52 12.06
CA GLU A 331 -8.10 -12.95 12.08
C GLU A 331 -9.29 -13.24 13.00
N ALA A 332 -9.36 -12.56 14.15
CA ALA A 332 -10.49 -12.70 15.07
C ALA A 332 -11.75 -11.92 14.64
N SER A 333 -11.67 -11.09 13.59
CA SER A 333 -12.79 -10.26 13.15
C SER A 333 -13.66 -10.98 12.12
N ALA A 334 -14.97 -10.87 12.30
CA ALA A 334 -15.90 -11.28 11.26
C ALA A 334 -15.83 -10.30 10.07
N PRO A 335 -16.15 -10.79 8.86
CA PRO A 335 -16.46 -9.95 7.70
C PRO A 335 -17.51 -8.89 8.03
N LEU A 336 -17.19 -7.61 7.78
CA LEU A 336 -18.10 -6.50 8.05
C LEU A 336 -19.12 -6.31 6.91
N SER A 337 -20.32 -5.85 7.27
CA SER A 337 -21.34 -5.39 6.32
C SER A 337 -20.97 -4.05 5.68
N SER A 338 -21.59 -3.71 4.54
CA SER A 338 -21.36 -2.44 3.83
C SER A 338 -21.55 -1.21 4.74
N ASN A 339 -22.60 -1.21 5.55
CA ASN A 339 -22.87 -0.11 6.50
C ASN A 339 -21.80 0.00 7.59
N GLU A 340 -21.32 -1.14 8.09
CA GLU A 340 -20.22 -1.16 9.05
C GLU A 340 -18.94 -0.64 8.42
N LEU A 341 -18.61 -1.06 7.19
CA LEU A 341 -17.45 -0.56 6.45
C LEU A 341 -17.51 0.95 6.23
N THR A 342 -18.66 1.48 5.78
CA THR A 342 -18.89 2.94 5.64
C THR A 342 -18.66 3.65 6.96
N ARG A 343 -19.22 3.13 8.06
CA ARG A 343 -19.03 3.71 9.39
C ARG A 343 -17.56 3.72 9.83
N GLN A 344 -16.81 2.65 9.55
CA GLN A 344 -15.37 2.61 9.87
C GLN A 344 -14.58 3.62 9.04
N ALA A 345 -14.89 3.72 7.74
CA ALA A 345 -14.27 4.70 6.84
C ALA A 345 -14.57 6.14 7.31
N GLN A 346 -15.81 6.43 7.73
CA GLN A 346 -16.18 7.72 8.30
C GLN A 346 -15.44 8.02 9.60
N ILE A 347 -15.32 7.05 10.51
CA ILE A 347 -14.53 7.23 11.75
C ILE A 347 -13.07 7.57 11.41
N PHE A 348 -12.49 6.89 10.44
CA PHE A 348 -11.13 7.19 9.98
C PHE A 348 -11.04 8.61 9.39
N ALA A 349 -11.95 8.97 8.48
CA ALA A 349 -11.99 10.30 7.88
C ALA A 349 -12.16 11.42 8.92
N GLN A 350 -13.01 11.22 9.94
CA GLN A 350 -13.18 12.15 11.06
C GLN A 350 -11.90 12.31 11.88
N ARG A 351 -11.17 11.22 12.15
CA ARG A 351 -9.88 11.28 12.86
C ARG A 351 -8.81 11.99 12.04
N VAL A 352 -8.78 11.78 10.73
CA VAL A 352 -7.90 12.53 9.81
C VAL A 352 -8.23 14.02 9.89
N LEU A 353 -9.51 14.41 9.79
CA LEU A 353 -9.92 15.81 9.92
C LEU A 353 -9.54 16.41 11.27
N ALA A 354 -9.72 15.66 12.37
CA ALA A 354 -9.37 16.11 13.71
C ALA A 354 -7.86 16.36 13.86
N GLU A 355 -7.02 15.54 13.24
CA GLU A 355 -5.56 15.72 13.27
C GLU A 355 -5.11 16.94 12.45
N VAL A 356 -5.76 17.19 11.31
CA VAL A 356 -5.40 18.34 10.46
C VAL A 356 -6.08 19.65 10.90
N ALA A 357 -7.07 19.58 11.80
CA ALA A 357 -7.74 20.76 12.32
C ALA A 357 -6.75 21.65 13.11
N PRO A 358 -6.71 22.97 12.85
CA PRO A 358 -5.83 23.86 13.57
C PRO A 358 -6.21 23.87 15.05
N ARG A 359 -5.23 23.62 15.92
CA ARG A 359 -5.41 23.69 17.39
C ARG A 359 -5.77 25.09 17.87
N SER A 360 -5.57 26.13 17.04
CA SER A 360 -6.00 27.50 17.29
C SER A 360 -7.33 27.81 16.57
N LYS A 361 -8.32 28.34 17.29
CA LYS A 361 -9.68 28.70 16.82
C LYS A 361 -9.72 29.91 15.84
N ILE A 362 -8.82 30.00 14.87
CA ILE A 362 -8.92 31.02 13.82
C ILE A 362 -9.92 30.52 12.78
N LEU A 363 -11.20 30.75 13.06
CA LEU A 363 -12.31 30.51 12.14
C LEU A 363 -12.08 31.28 10.83
N GLY A 364 -12.25 30.62 9.69
CA GLY A 364 -12.22 31.24 8.36
C GLY A 364 -10.96 31.01 7.53
N LYS A 365 -9.89 30.41 8.07
CA LYS A 365 -8.76 29.93 7.23
C LYS A 365 -9.06 28.53 6.72
N ALA A 366 -8.88 28.32 5.42
CA ALA A 366 -9.00 26.99 4.83
C ALA A 366 -8.03 26.03 5.52
N LEU A 367 -8.50 24.82 5.85
CA LEU A 367 -7.64 23.75 6.36
C LEU A 367 -6.46 23.56 5.38
N PRO A 368 -5.23 23.32 5.87
CA PRO A 368 -4.07 23.04 5.03
C PRO A 368 -4.16 21.61 4.43
N ILE A 369 -5.35 21.20 4.02
CA ILE A 369 -5.67 19.93 3.40
C ILE A 369 -5.89 20.20 1.91
N PRO A 370 -5.16 19.50 1.03
CA PRO A 370 -5.31 19.68 -0.42
C PRO A 370 -6.69 19.25 -0.94
N ALA A 371 -7.08 19.80 -2.10
CA ALA A 371 -8.43 19.68 -2.62
C ALA A 371 -8.87 18.22 -2.84
N GLN A 372 -7.97 17.34 -3.31
CA GLN A 372 -8.28 15.94 -3.55
C GLN A 372 -8.50 15.15 -2.25
N VAL A 373 -7.66 15.35 -1.24
CA VAL A 373 -7.89 14.78 0.11
C VAL A 373 -9.19 15.33 0.69
N ARG A 374 -9.51 16.61 0.47
CA ARG A 374 -10.79 17.19 0.89
C ARG A 374 -11.96 16.56 0.16
N GLN A 375 -11.84 16.27 -1.15
CA GLN A 375 -12.86 15.59 -1.94
C GLN A 375 -13.07 14.17 -1.45
N LEU A 376 -11.99 13.40 -1.22
CA LEU A 376 -12.05 12.05 -0.66
C LEU A 376 -12.69 12.04 0.73
N LEU A 377 -12.27 12.94 1.62
CA LEU A 377 -12.88 13.08 2.95
C LEU A 377 -14.36 13.47 2.84
N SER A 378 -14.71 14.39 1.93
CA SER A 378 -16.11 14.78 1.72
C SER A 378 -16.93 13.61 1.20
N ALA A 379 -16.43 12.88 0.21
CA ALA A 379 -17.09 11.73 -0.38
C ALA A 379 -17.33 10.62 0.66
N ILE A 380 -16.32 10.28 1.45
CA ILE A 380 -16.43 9.29 2.53
C ILE A 380 -17.45 9.73 3.59
N LEU A 381 -17.42 11.01 3.99
CA LEU A 381 -18.28 11.54 5.04
C LEU A 381 -19.72 11.81 4.59
N SER A 382 -19.96 12.03 3.31
CA SER A 382 -21.30 12.28 2.77
C SER A 382 -22.11 11.01 2.48
N ARG A 383 -21.53 9.84 2.67
CA ARG A 383 -22.19 8.54 2.46
C ARG A 383 -23.10 8.22 3.65
N GLU A 384 -24.37 8.63 3.57
CA GLU A 384 -25.48 8.20 4.45
C GLU A 384 -26.74 7.94 3.63
#